data_AF-A0A662KDW9-F1
#
_entry.id   AF-A0A662KDW9-F1
#
_cell.length_a   1.000
_cell.length_b   1.000
_cell.length_c   1.000
_cell.angle_alpha   90.00
_cell.angle_beta   90.00
_cell.angle_gamma   90.00
#
_symmetry.space_group_name_H-M   'P 1'
#
loop_
_entity.id
_entity.type
_entity.pdbx_description
1 polymer ?
#
loop_
_entity_poly.entity_id
_entity_poly.type
_entity_poly.pdbx_seq_one_letter_code
_entity_poly.pdbx_strand_id
1 'polypeptide(L)'
;MEKVYLIYSTFSNKEKALEVGRALVNEKLAACVNVVPKINSVYRWKGKVEEAEETLMLAKTTGEKVKEVIERIKELHEYELP
;
A
#
# COMPACT_ATOMS: atom_id res chain seq x y z
N MET A 1 -6.21 -23.29 -9.62
CA MET A 1 -5.37 -22.19 -9.11
C MET A 1 -6.25 -21.31 -8.25
N GLU A 2 -5.83 -21.04 -7.01
CA GLU A 2 -6.52 -20.06 -6.17
C GLU A 2 -6.42 -18.66 -6.78
N LYS A 3 -7.47 -17.85 -6.61
CA LYS A 3 -7.47 -16.45 -7.04
C LYS A 3 -6.53 -15.66 -6.13
N VAL A 4 -5.57 -14.97 -6.73
CA VAL A 4 -4.68 -14.03 -6.04
C VAL A 4 -5.24 -12.62 -6.17
N TYR A 5 -5.13 -11.85 -5.10
CA TYR A 5 -5.54 -10.46 -5.02
C TYR A 5 -4.31 -9.57 -4.92
N LEU A 6 -4.32 -8.48 -5.69
CA LEU A 6 -3.29 -7.46 -5.64
C LEU A 6 -3.84 -6.24 -4.92
N ILE A 7 -3.23 -5.89 -3.79
CA ILE A 7 -3.54 -4.66 -3.07
C ILE A 7 -2.54 -3.59 -3.51
N TYR A 8 -3.08 -2.46 -3.94
CA TYR A 8 -2.34 -1.28 -4.40
C TYR A 8 -2.50 -0.18 -3.34
N SER A 9 -1.39 0.42 -2.90
CA SER A 9 -1.40 1.58 -1.99
C SER A 9 -0.12 2.40 -2.18
N THR A 10 -0.18 3.70 -1.92
CA THR A 10 0.95 4.63 -2.07
C THR A 10 1.34 5.23 -0.73
N PHE A 11 2.64 5.45 -0.55
CA PHE A 11 3.25 5.95 0.68
C PHE A 11 4.07 7.20 0.37
N SER A 12 4.29 8.04 1.39
CA SER A 12 5.10 9.26 1.29
C SER A 12 6.56 8.99 0.94
N ASN A 13 7.08 7.80 1.26
CA ASN A 13 8.46 7.41 0.97
C ASN A 13 8.66 5.88 0.96
N LYS A 14 9.86 5.47 0.52
CA LYS A 14 10.26 4.07 0.39
C LYS A 14 10.38 3.35 1.72
N GLU A 15 10.92 4.03 2.73
CA GLU A 15 11.17 3.48 4.06
C GLU A 15 9.84 3.04 4.68
N LYS A 16 8.82 3.88 4.57
CA LYS A 16 7.48 3.61 5.10
C LYS A 16 6.76 2.50 4.34
N ALA A 17 6.82 2.50 3.00
CA ALA A 17 6.30 1.39 2.20
C ALA A 17 6.95 0.04 2.56
N LEU A 18 8.28 0.03 2.80
CA LEU A 18 9.00 -1.17 3.21
C LEU A 18 8.68 -1.60 4.65
N GLU A 19 8.50 -0.66 5.57
CA GLU A 19 8.06 -0.92 6.94
C GLU A 19 6.71 -1.66 6.94
N VAL A 20 5.70 -1.08 6.29
CA VAL A 20 4.36 -1.66 6.19
C VAL A 20 4.41 -2.99 5.42
N GLY A 21 5.13 -3.02 4.30
CA GLY A 21 5.26 -4.24 3.50
C GLY A 21 5.92 -5.40 4.26
N ARG A 22 6.92 -5.13 5.11
CA ARG A 22 7.52 -6.14 6.00
C ARG A 22 6.53 -6.62 7.06
N ALA A 23 5.75 -5.71 7.66
CA ALA A 23 4.74 -6.08 8.64
C ALA A 23 3.71 -7.06 8.03
N LEU A 24 3.17 -6.73 6.84
CA LEU A 24 2.21 -7.59 6.14
C LEU A 24 2.74 -9.00 5.87
N VAL A 25 4.02 -9.12 5.47
CA VAL A 25 4.65 -10.42 5.20
C VAL A 25 4.94 -11.18 6.49
N ASN A 26 5.50 -10.51 7.52
CA ASN A 26 5.81 -11.13 8.82
C ASN A 26 4.54 -11.64 9.53
N GLU A 27 3.44 -10.91 9.42
CA GLU A 27 2.13 -11.25 9.98
C GLU A 27 1.35 -12.26 9.10
N LYS A 28 1.95 -12.72 7.98
CA LYS A 28 1.35 -13.65 7.02
C LYS A 28 0.04 -13.16 6.40
N LEU A 29 -0.13 -11.83 6.30
CA LEU A 29 -1.26 -11.19 5.65
C LEU A 29 -1.04 -11.07 4.14
N ALA A 30 0.21 -10.92 3.70
CA ALA A 30 0.60 -10.96 2.30
C ALA A 30 1.72 -11.98 2.06
N ALA A 31 1.70 -12.66 0.92
CA ALA A 31 2.77 -13.58 0.54
C ALA A 31 4.04 -12.83 0.13
N CYS A 32 3.89 -11.68 -0.53
CA CYS A 32 4.99 -10.80 -0.88
C CYS A 32 4.50 -9.37 -1.16
N VAL A 33 5.46 -8.43 -1.21
CA VAL A 33 5.24 -7.04 -1.61
C VAL A 33 6.28 -6.63 -2.65
N ASN A 34 5.90 -5.75 -3.58
CA ASN A 34 6.87 -5.02 -4.42
C ASN A 34 6.74 -3.52 -4.12
N VAL A 35 7.87 -2.83 -4.08
CA VAL A 35 7.95 -1.40 -3.79
C VAL A 35 8.61 -0.69 -4.97
N VAL A 36 7.93 0.30 -5.53
CA VAL A 36 8.43 1.18 -6.61
C VAL A 36 8.63 2.58 -6.02
N PRO A 37 9.88 3.00 -5.77
CA PRO A 37 10.18 4.07 -4.81
C PRO A 37 9.88 5.50 -5.29
N LYS A 38 9.65 5.72 -6.58
CA LYS A 38 9.43 7.06 -7.13
C LYS A 38 8.36 7.01 -8.21
N ILE A 39 7.17 7.47 -7.86
CA ILE A 39 6.04 7.72 -8.76
C ILE A 39 5.55 9.16 -8.53
N ASN A 40 4.85 9.72 -9.51
CA ASN A 40 4.11 10.97 -9.33
C ASN A 40 2.61 10.64 -9.25
N SER A 41 2.00 10.99 -8.13
CA SER A 41 0.56 10.90 -7.93
C SER A 41 -0.07 12.24 -8.25
N VAL A 42 -1.07 12.24 -9.13
CA VAL A 42 -1.83 13.43 -9.52
C VAL A 42 -3.26 13.28 -9.05
N TYR A 43 -3.72 14.17 -8.17
CA TYR A 43 -5.04 14.06 -7.54
C TYR A 43 -5.67 15.43 -7.33
N ARG A 44 -6.95 15.46 -6.94
CA ARG A 44 -7.66 16.71 -6.62
C ARG A 44 -7.80 16.87 -5.11
N TRP A 45 -7.31 17.98 -4.58
CA TRP A 45 -7.47 18.33 -3.18
C TRP A 45 -7.93 19.78 -3.04
N LYS A 46 -8.97 20.00 -2.21
CA LYS A 46 -9.57 21.33 -1.98
C LYS A 46 -9.82 22.14 -3.28
N GLY A 47 -10.29 21.45 -4.31
CA GLY A 47 -10.62 22.03 -5.61
C GLY A 47 -9.45 22.23 -6.58
N LYS A 48 -8.20 21.99 -6.17
CA LYS A 48 -7.00 22.13 -7.01
C LYS A 48 -6.45 20.77 -7.41
N VAL A 49 -5.82 20.71 -8.59
CA VAL A 49 -5.02 19.55 -8.99
C VAL A 49 -3.67 19.70 -8.29
N GLU A 50 -3.31 18.68 -7.53
CA GLU A 50 -2.06 18.56 -6.80
C GLU A 50 -1.23 17.42 -7.40
N GLU A 51 0.08 17.52 -7.26
CA GLU A 51 1.03 16.48 -7.61
C GLU A 51 1.92 16.18 -6.41
N ALA A 52 2.16 14.90 -6.13
CA ALA A 52 3.06 14.46 -5.06
C ALA A 52 3.99 13.35 -5.54
N GLU A 53 5.27 13.42 -5.16
CA GLU A 53 6.18 12.26 -5.30
C GLU A 53 5.80 11.25 -4.21
N GLU A 54 5.51 10.02 -4.63
CA GLU A 54 5.13 8.93 -3.73
C GLU A 54 5.90 7.65 -4.05
N THR A 55 5.78 6.68 -3.15
CA THR A 55 6.22 5.31 -3.36
C THR A 55 5.02 4.40 -3.51
N LEU A 56 4.99 3.59 -4.57
CA LEU A 56 3.97 2.58 -4.77
C LEU A 56 4.34 1.26 -4.06
N MET A 57 3.39 0.65 -3.35
CA MET A 57 3.46 -0.73 -2.87
C MET A 57 2.38 -1.61 -3.54
N LEU A 58 2.78 -2.81 -3.95
CA LEU A 58 1.91 -3.86 -4.48
C LEU A 58 2.00 -5.12 -3.63
N ALA A 59 1.02 -5.39 -2.77
CA ALA A 59 0.95 -6.56 -1.91
C ALA A 59 0.11 -7.69 -2.53
N LYS A 60 0.60 -8.93 -2.50
CA LYS A 60 -0.08 -10.10 -3.09
C LYS A 60 -0.62 -10.97 -1.97
N THR A 61 -1.92 -11.26 -2.01
CA THR A 61 -2.60 -12.01 -0.96
C THR A 61 -3.72 -12.90 -1.50
N THR A 62 -4.36 -13.69 -0.64
CA THR A 62 -5.54 -14.49 -0.94
C THR A 62 -6.82 -13.70 -0.65
N GLY A 63 -7.94 -14.13 -1.22
CA GLY A 63 -9.23 -13.44 -1.02
C GLY A 63 -9.67 -13.32 0.44
N GLU A 64 -9.37 -14.34 1.24
CA GLU A 64 -9.70 -14.39 2.68
C GLU A 64 -8.97 -13.31 3.49
N LYS A 65 -7.79 -12.88 3.03
CA LYS A 65 -6.91 -11.93 3.73
C LYS A 65 -7.02 -10.50 3.26
N VAL A 66 -7.79 -10.22 2.20
CA VAL A 66 -7.93 -8.86 1.64
C VAL A 66 -8.35 -7.84 2.69
N LYS A 67 -9.37 -8.16 3.50
CA LYS A 67 -9.88 -7.24 4.52
C LYS A 67 -8.84 -6.96 5.59
N GLU A 68 -8.20 -8.01 6.12
CA GLU A 68 -7.14 -7.90 7.13
C GLU A 68 -5.94 -7.09 6.62
N VAL A 69 -5.54 -7.28 5.35
CA VAL A 69 -4.46 -6.48 4.73
C VAL A 69 -4.83 -5.00 4.66
N ILE A 70 -6.05 -4.66 4.24
CA ILE A 70 -6.50 -3.26 4.13
C ILE A 70 -6.55 -2.60 5.51
N GLU A 71 -7.11 -3.27 6.51
CA GLU A 71 -7.17 -2.77 7.88
C GLU A 71 -5.76 -2.55 8.44
N ARG A 72 -4.86 -3.50 8.22
CA ARG A 72 -3.48 -3.38 8.68
C ARG A 72 -2.70 -2.27 7.99
N ILE A 73 -2.90 -2.07 6.69
CA ILE A 73 -2.32 -0.94 5.97
C ILE A 73 -2.81 0.37 6.60
N LYS A 74 -4.12 0.52 6.85
CA LYS A 74 -4.69 1.74 7.46
C LYS A 74 -4.14 2.03 8.85
N GLU A 75 -3.97 1.00 9.70
CA GLU A 75 -3.40 1.16 11.03
C GLU A 75 -1.96 1.68 11.01
N LEU A 76 -1.19 1.27 10.01
CA LEU A 76 0.23 1.60 9.90
C LEU A 76 0.51 2.82 9.01
N HIS A 77 -0.47 3.28 8.24
CA HIS A 77 -0.27 4.35 7.26
C HIS A 77 -0.05 5.72 7.90
N GLU A 78 0.77 6.54 7.26
CA GLU A 78 0.99 7.94 7.62
C GLU A 78 -0.11 8.89 7.14
N TYR A 79 -0.99 8.43 6.26
CA TYR A 79 -2.07 9.23 5.69
C TYR A 79 -3.37 8.88 6.39
N GLU A 80 -4.23 9.87 6.60
CA GLU A 80 -5.56 9.66 7.19
C GLU A 80 -6.47 8.83 6.28
N LEU A 81 -6.31 8.97 4.96
CA LEU A 81 -7.08 8.25 3.94
C LEU A 81 -6.16 7.66 2.86
N PRO A 82 -5.58 6.48 3.11
CA PRO A 82 -4.69 5.79 2.18
C PRO A 82 -5.40 4.89 1.15
#